data_AF-A0A3N0DUS3-F1
#
_entry.id   AF-A0A3N0DUS3-F1
#
_cell.length_a   1.000
_cell.length_b   1.000
_cell.length_c   1.000
_cell.angle_alpha   90.00
_cell.angle_beta   90.00
_cell.angle_gamma   90.00
#
_symmetry.space_group_name_H-M   'P 1'
#
loop_
_entity.id
_entity.type
_entity.pdbx_description
1 polymer ?
#
loop_
_entity_poly.entity_id
_entity_poly.type
_entity_poly.pdbx_seq_one_letter_code
_entity_poly.pdbx_strand_id
1 'polypeptide(L)'
;MFRQIGPTEIIIILAVVILLFGGKKLPELARGSGRALRIFKAETKGLMDEDDETPTTPKPIEAREVEATPTQADAETQAKPTD
;
A
#
# COMPACT_ATOMS: atom_id res chain seq x y z
N MET A 1 -33.59 -10.37 7.63
CA MET A 1 -32.90 -10.42 8.95
C MET A 1 -31.53 -9.72 8.95
N PHE A 2 -30.92 -9.37 7.81
CA PHE A 2 -29.60 -8.69 7.76
C PHE A 2 -29.63 -7.14 7.78
N ARG A 3 -30.80 -6.50 7.90
CA ARG A 3 -30.93 -5.03 7.91
C ARG A 3 -30.65 -4.36 9.27
N GLN A 4 -30.22 -5.11 10.27
CA GLN A 4 -29.92 -4.60 11.62
C GLN A 4 -28.42 -4.53 11.94
N ILE A 5 -27.52 -4.81 11.00
CA ILE A 5 -26.10 -4.45 11.19
C ILE A 5 -26.01 -2.93 11.06
N GLY A 6 -26.18 -2.26 12.19
CA GLY A 6 -26.10 -0.82 12.29
C GLY A 6 -24.65 -0.35 12.23
N PRO A 7 -24.45 0.97 12.14
CA PRO A 7 -23.12 1.57 12.22
C PRO A 7 -22.38 1.15 13.51
N THR A 8 -23.11 0.89 14.60
CA THR A 8 -22.55 0.42 15.88
C THR A 8 -21.89 -0.95 15.75
N GLU A 9 -22.55 -1.94 15.16
CA GLU A 9 -22.00 -3.28 14.95
C GLU A 9 -20.75 -3.24 14.07
N ILE A 10 -20.77 -2.42 13.01
CA ILE A 10 -19.60 -2.22 12.14
C ILE A 10 -18.41 -1.67 12.93
N ILE A 11 -18.64 -0.68 13.80
CA ILE A 11 -17.58 -0.11 14.66
C ILE A 11 -17.00 -1.17 15.60
N ILE A 12 -17.85 -2.01 16.21
CA ILE A 12 -17.39 -3.08 17.12
C ILE A 12 -16.53 -4.09 16.35
N ILE A 13 -16.95 -4.51 15.16
CA ILE A 13 -16.15 -5.42 14.33
C ILE A 13 -14.81 -4.79 13.95
N LEU A 14 -14.81 -3.52 13.52
CA LEU A 14 -13.59 -2.76 13.22
C LEU A 14 -12.66 -2.68 14.43
N ALA A 15 -13.20 -2.44 15.62
CA ALA A 15 -12.43 -2.39 16.86
C ALA A 15 -11.76 -3.74 17.15
N VAL A 16 -12.48 -4.86 16.98
CA VAL A 16 -11.90 -6.21 17.14
C VAL A 16 -10.81 -6.47 16.11
N VAL A 17 -11.01 -6.12 14.84
CA VAL A 17 -9.99 -6.28 13.79
C VAL A 17 -8.75 -5.44 14.11
N ILE A 18 -8.93 -4.19 14.55
CA ILE A 18 -7.82 -3.33 14.98
C ILE A 18 -7.09 -3.91 16.19
N LEU A 19 -7.79 -4.56 17.12
CA LEU A 19 -7.17 -5.20 18.28
C LEU A 19 -6.32 -6.41 17.90
N LEU A 20 -6.79 -7.24 16.95
CA LEU A 20 -6.09 -8.43 16.49
C LEU A 20 -4.89 -8.11 15.58
N PHE A 21 -5.09 -7.22 14.61
CA PHE A 21 -4.06 -6.89 13.61
C PHE A 21 -3.19 -5.70 14.04
N GLY A 22 -3.68 -4.85 14.95
CA GLY A 22 -3.04 -3.60 15.34
C GLY A 22 -3.42 -2.42 14.43
N GLY A 23 -3.56 -1.23 15.02
CA GLY A 23 -3.97 -0.01 14.29
C GLY A 23 -3.03 0.43 13.16
N LYS A 24 -1.77 -0.05 13.15
CA LYS A 24 -0.79 0.22 12.09
C LYS A 24 -0.86 -0.75 10.91
N LYS A 25 -1.31 -1.99 11.11
CA LYS A 25 -1.27 -3.04 10.07
C LYS A 25 -2.38 -2.91 9.04
N LEU A 26 -3.59 -2.54 9.46
CA LEU A 26 -4.70 -2.28 8.52
C LEU A 26 -4.36 -1.19 7.47
N PRO A 27 -3.90 0.02 7.84
CA PRO A 27 -3.56 1.04 6.85
C PRO A 27 -2.33 0.66 6.02
N GLU A 28 -1.37 -0.07 6.58
CA GLU A 28 -0.21 -0.59 5.86
C GLU A 28 -0.63 -1.57 4.74
N LEU A 29 -1.50 -2.55 5.08
CA LEU A 29 -2.06 -3.51 4.13
C LEU A 29 -2.94 -2.84 3.07
N ALA A 30 -3.76 -1.86 3.48
CA ALA A 30 -4.60 -1.10 2.56
C ALA A 30 -3.77 -0.26 1.57
N ARG A 31 -2.67 0.37 2.02
CA ARG A 31 -1.75 1.12 1.17
C ARG A 31 -1.00 0.22 0.17
N GLY A 32 -0.61 -0.99 0.57
CA GLY A 32 -0.03 -1.98 -0.34
C GLY A 32 -1.04 -2.48 -1.39
N SER A 33 -2.18 -2.98 -0.90
CA SER A 33 -3.24 -3.55 -1.75
C SER A 33 -3.88 -2.52 -2.68
N GLY A 34 -4.09 -1.29 -2.19
CA GLY A 34 -4.66 -0.20 -2.99
C GLY A 34 -3.75 0.24 -4.15
N ARG A 35 -2.42 0.19 -3.97
CA ARG A 35 -1.48 0.44 -5.07
C ARG A 35 -1.57 -0.65 -6.14
N ALA A 36 -1.62 -1.92 -5.74
CA ALA A 36 -1.79 -3.04 -6.66
C ALA A 36 -3.11 -2.96 -7.44
N LEU A 37 -4.22 -2.70 -6.73
CA LEU A 37 -5.54 -2.51 -7.35
C LEU A 37 -5.59 -1.30 -8.30
N ARG A 38 -4.88 -0.21 -7.97
CA ARG A 38 -4.80 0.98 -8.84
C ARG A 38 -4.05 0.69 -10.13
N ILE A 39 -2.93 -0.03 -10.07
CA ILE A 39 -2.16 -0.42 -11.26
C ILE A 39 -2.99 -1.38 -12.10
N PHE A 40 -3.54 -2.43 -11.49
CA PHE A 40 -4.41 -3.38 -12.17
C PHE A 40 -5.60 -2.70 -12.86
N LYS A 41 -6.24 -1.73 -12.19
CA LYS A 41 -7.34 -0.99 -12.78
C LYS A 41 -6.90 -0.04 -13.90
N ALA A 42 -5.72 0.57 -13.81
CA ALA A 42 -5.18 1.42 -14.86
C ALA A 42 -4.85 0.61 -16.13
N GLU A 43 -4.23 -0.56 -15.97
CA GLU A 43 -3.95 -1.48 -17.07
C GLU A 43 -5.24 -2.02 -17.67
N THR A 44 -6.16 -2.53 -16.84
CA THR A 44 -7.46 -3.04 -17.31
C THR A 44 -8.27 -1.94 -18.03
N LYS A 45 -8.23 -0.71 -17.53
CA LYS A 45 -8.90 0.43 -18.17
C LYS A 45 -8.28 0.71 -19.55
N GLY A 46 -6.96 0.67 -19.68
CA GLY A 46 -6.27 0.82 -20.96
C GLY A 46 -6.65 -0.24 -22.00
N LEU A 47 -6.99 -1.46 -21.57
CA LEU A 47 -7.49 -2.54 -22.45
C LEU A 47 -8.99 -2.41 -22.78
N MET A 48 -9.77 -1.73 -21.93
CA MET A 48 -11.22 -1.56 -22.15
C MET A 48 -11.54 -0.26 -22.91
N ASP A 49 -10.68 0.75 -22.84
CA ASP A 49 -10.80 2.05 -23.51
C ASP A 49 -10.08 2.11 -24.88
N GLU A 50 -9.67 0.97 -25.47
CA GLU A 50 -9.13 0.95 -26.86
C GLU A 50 -10.15 1.42 -27.93
N ASP A 51 -11.39 1.77 -27.55
CA ASP A 51 -12.40 2.42 -28.39
C ASP A 51 -12.51 3.96 -28.20
N ASP A 52 -11.87 4.59 -27.19
CA ASP A 52 -11.95 6.04 -26.94
C ASP A 52 -10.59 6.64 -26.48
N GLU A 53 -9.93 7.35 -27.39
CA GLU A 53 -8.64 8.02 -27.16
C GLU A 53 -8.69 9.07 -26.02
N THR A 54 -8.07 8.79 -24.86
CA THR A 54 -7.38 9.83 -24.05
C THR A 54 -6.30 9.24 -23.11
N PRO A 55 -5.03 9.70 -23.15
CA PRO A 55 -3.98 9.20 -22.28
C PRO A 55 -4.08 9.86 -20.88
N THR A 56 -4.53 9.12 -19.87
CA THR A 56 -4.46 9.56 -18.47
C THR A 56 -3.19 9.05 -17.81
N THR A 57 -2.08 9.75 -18.00
CA THR A 57 -0.85 9.56 -17.22
C THR A 57 -1.11 9.92 -15.76
N PRO A 58 -1.03 8.98 -14.78
CA PRO A 58 -1.12 9.35 -13.39
C PRO A 58 0.21 9.96 -12.96
N LYS A 59 0.21 11.27 -12.70
CA LYS A 59 1.33 12.02 -12.11
C LYS A 59 1.82 11.29 -10.84
N PRO A 60 3.12 10.94 -10.72
CA PRO A 60 3.68 10.36 -9.51
C PRO A 60 3.55 11.36 -8.37
N ILE A 61 2.76 11.02 -7.35
CA ILE A 61 2.84 11.71 -6.06
C ILE A 61 4.00 11.06 -5.30
N GLU A 62 5.15 11.71 -5.40
CA GLU A 62 6.23 11.61 -4.43
C GLU A 62 5.64 11.76 -3.02
N ALA A 63 5.69 10.68 -2.26
CA ALA A 63 5.64 10.71 -0.81
C ALA A 63 7.00 10.22 -0.28
N ARG A 64 8.03 11.02 -0.53
CA ARG A 64 9.07 11.30 0.48
C ARG A 64 8.34 12.19 1.51
N GLU A 65 8.35 11.98 2.83
CA GLU A 65 9.38 11.46 3.71
C GLU A 65 8.76 11.38 5.12
N VAL A 66 8.85 10.24 5.82
CA VAL A 66 9.02 10.18 7.28
C VAL A 66 9.81 8.91 7.60
N GLU A 67 11.14 9.06 7.55
CA GLU A 67 12.05 8.68 8.64
C GLU A 67 11.75 7.40 9.45
N ALA A 68 12.56 6.36 9.22
CA ALA A 68 13.16 5.55 10.27
C ALA A 68 14.36 4.78 9.69
N THR A 69 15.49 5.48 9.55
CA THR A 69 16.80 4.82 9.58
C THR A 69 17.02 4.32 11.01
N PRO A 70 17.39 3.05 11.19
CA PRO A 70 18.65 2.83 11.88
C PRO A 70 19.54 1.80 11.16
N THR A 71 20.83 2.15 11.06
CA THR A 71 21.98 1.24 11.13
C THR A 71 22.18 0.34 9.90
N GLN A 72 22.92 0.76 8.85
CA GLN A 72 24.40 0.71 8.81
C GLN A 72 25.01 -0.43 9.63
N ALA A 73 25.12 -1.62 9.03
CA ALA A 73 26.04 -2.67 9.44
C ALA A 73 26.58 -3.41 8.21
N ASP A 74 27.09 -2.66 7.22
CA ASP A 74 27.93 -3.17 6.14
C ASP A 74 29.22 -2.34 6.12
N ALA A 75 30.10 -2.61 7.08
CA ALA A 75 31.46 -2.04 7.14
C ALA A 75 32.39 -2.98 7.91
N GLU A 76 32.80 -4.07 7.26
CA GLU A 76 34.07 -4.85 7.43
C GLU A 76 33.81 -6.22 6.80
N THR A 77 34.17 -6.49 5.55
CA THR A 77 35.52 -6.94 5.20
C THR A 77 35.60 -7.05 3.67
N GLN A 78 36.10 -6.01 3.02
CA GLN A 78 36.71 -6.14 1.70
C GLN A 78 37.89 -5.17 1.62
N ALA A 79 39.01 -5.63 2.16
CA ALA A 79 40.31 -4.97 2.00
C ALA A 79 41.40 -6.02 1.81
N LYS A 80 41.57 -6.50 0.58
CA LYS A 80 42.87 -6.48 -0.12
C LYS A 80 42.74 -7.06 -1.54
N PRO A 81 42.81 -6.22 -2.59
CA PRO A 81 43.53 -6.59 -3.80
C PRO A 81 45.05 -6.49 -3.56
N THR A 82 45.85 -7.09 -4.45
CA THR A 82 47.34 -7.03 -4.53
C THR A 82 48.05 -8.03 -3.58
N ASP A 83 48.75 -9.06 -4.05
CA ASP A 83 49.56 -9.32 -5.25
C ASP A 83 49.42 -10.80 -5.67
#